data_AF-A0A8B8DQD6-F1
#
_entry.id   AF-A0A8B8DQD6-F1
#
_cell.length_a   1.000
_cell.length_b   1.000
_cell.length_c   1.000
_cell.angle_alpha   90.00
_cell.angle_beta   90.00
_cell.angle_gamma   90.00
#
_symmetry.space_group_name_H-M   'P 1'
#
loop_
_entity.id
_entity.type
_entity.pdbx_description
1 polymer ?
#
loop_
_entity_poly.entity_id
_entity_poly.type
_entity_poly.pdbx_seq_one_letter_code
_entity_poly.pdbx_strand_id
1 'polypeptide(L)'
;MRYPIGDVKGIVETVIMVLLRKGVSSIRPILCRFQHTGSNSSKPEVHKSRISQHLTLRSVSKSPSKKSRDLVLFYEWLYPNAKALDKYCMLYHELGLDVLTIHGQLKHFISPSQSVKLSQEILDYLRNERNPKEDRYIAHTASIGAYNFTTCSMRSTTQSEFGFFRNNIRGQIFDSIVAGSHSHMSTGIFEAFDVPRLLRKPLHGIMDSFYKVTKKQTKDVYDKMVEHFWNSVLKVPTLVIYSENDPMCDTLYLQENLSRWRKDFPDFDVTSVSWKKSVHAAHLKEHPKDYIREWRKFMGKLGHGHMN
;
A
#
# COMPACT_ATOMS: atom_id res chain seq x y z
N MET A 1 -1.49 -47.50 5.83
CA MET A 1 -2.73 -46.69 5.80
C MET A 1 -2.31 -45.22 5.83
N ARG A 2 -2.26 -44.55 4.66
CA ARG A 2 -1.81 -43.15 4.53
C ARG A 2 -3.03 -42.24 4.72
N TYR A 3 -3.02 -41.40 5.75
CA TYR A 3 -4.01 -40.32 5.87
C TYR A 3 -3.72 -39.26 4.79
N PRO A 4 -4.73 -38.78 4.05
CA PRO A 4 -4.52 -37.70 3.11
C PRO A 4 -4.25 -36.42 3.90
N ILE A 5 -3.14 -35.76 3.60
CA ILE A 5 -2.86 -34.38 4.03
C ILE A 5 -3.83 -33.50 3.23
N GLY A 6 -5.09 -33.48 3.64
CA GLY A 6 -6.13 -32.64 3.09
C GLY A 6 -5.85 -31.19 3.45
N ASP A 7 -5.79 -30.34 2.42
CA ASP A 7 -5.81 -28.87 2.38
C ASP A 7 -5.71 -28.08 3.72
N VAL A 8 -4.64 -28.33 4.49
CA VAL A 8 -4.35 -27.58 5.72
C VAL A 8 -4.17 -26.10 5.43
N LYS A 9 -3.71 -25.76 4.22
CA LYS A 9 -3.54 -24.38 3.75
C LYS A 9 -4.89 -23.67 3.60
N GLY A 10 -5.84 -24.27 2.88
CA GLY A 10 -7.18 -23.72 2.72
C GLY A 10 -7.93 -23.60 4.04
N ILE A 11 -7.74 -24.55 4.95
CA ILE A 11 -8.37 -24.52 6.29
C ILE A 11 -7.81 -23.37 7.13
N VAL A 12 -6.48 -23.19 7.19
CA VAL A 12 -5.87 -22.10 7.96
C VAL A 12 -6.21 -20.74 7.37
N GLU A 13 -6.14 -20.58 6.04
CA GLU A 13 -6.58 -19.36 5.36
C GLU A 13 -8.05 -19.05 5.66
N THR A 14 -8.93 -20.07 5.65
CA THR A 14 -10.35 -19.92 5.96
C THR A 14 -10.57 -19.53 7.43
N VAL A 15 -9.88 -20.18 8.37
CA VAL A 15 -10.00 -19.88 9.81
C VAL A 15 -9.52 -18.46 10.12
N ILE A 16 -8.37 -18.03 9.57
CA ILE A 16 -7.87 -16.66 9.70
C ILE A 16 -8.87 -15.67 9.09
N MET A 17 -9.35 -15.93 7.87
CA MET A 17 -10.33 -15.06 7.20
C MET A 17 -11.64 -14.94 7.98
N VAL A 18 -12.14 -16.04 8.57
CA VAL A 18 -13.37 -16.04 9.39
C VAL A 18 -13.17 -15.25 10.68
N LEU A 19 -12.01 -15.39 11.33
CA LEU A 19 -11.70 -14.66 12.57
C LEU A 19 -11.50 -13.17 12.33
N LEU A 20 -10.82 -12.79 11.25
CA LEU A 20 -10.65 -11.38 10.86
C LEU A 20 -11.98 -10.75 10.44
N ARG A 21 -12.83 -11.45 9.67
CA ARG A 21 -14.16 -10.97 9.30
C ARG A 21 -15.08 -10.73 10.50
N LYS A 22 -14.99 -11.55 11.55
CA LYS A 22 -15.78 -11.35 12.79
C LYS A 22 -15.31 -10.13 13.60
N GLY A 23 -14.02 -9.79 13.58
CA GLY A 23 -13.47 -8.59 14.25
C GLY A 23 -13.81 -7.25 13.58
N VAL A 24 -14.03 -7.22 12.27
CA VAL A 24 -14.33 -5.99 11.49
C VAL A 24 -15.70 -5.36 11.81
N SER A 25 -16.57 -6.08 12.54
CA SER A 25 -17.95 -5.66 12.83
C SER A 25 -18.12 -4.49 13.83
N SER A 26 -17.03 -3.94 14.40
CA SER A 26 -17.07 -2.99 15.53
C SER A 26 -16.48 -1.60 15.26
N ILE A 27 -16.50 -1.08 14.03
CA ILE A 27 -16.05 0.31 13.77
C ILE A 27 -17.25 1.27 13.90
N ARG A 28 -17.41 1.92 15.06
CA ARG A 28 -18.39 3.00 15.26
C ARG A 28 -17.96 4.25 14.49
N PRO A 29 -18.83 4.86 13.66
CA PRO A 29 -18.51 6.11 12.98
C PRO A 29 -18.64 7.28 13.96
N ILE A 30 -17.52 7.91 14.31
CA ILE A 30 -17.53 9.28 14.85
C ILE A 30 -17.52 10.23 13.65
N LEU A 31 -18.63 10.96 13.47
CA LEU A 31 -18.77 12.00 12.45
C LEU A 31 -17.79 13.14 12.78
N CYS A 32 -16.86 13.42 11.88
CA CYS A 32 -16.10 14.66 11.90
C CYS A 32 -16.28 15.36 10.56
N ARG A 33 -16.85 16.58 10.61
CA ARG A 33 -17.06 17.45 9.45
C ARG A 33 -15.71 17.98 8.99
N PHE A 34 -15.34 17.65 7.75
CA PHE A 34 -14.27 18.35 7.04
C PHE A 34 -14.72 19.80 6.82
N GLN A 35 -14.01 20.77 7.38
CA GLN A 35 -14.14 22.17 6.98
C GLN A 35 -13.25 22.40 5.77
N HIS A 36 -13.87 22.54 4.60
CA HIS A 36 -13.21 23.07 3.40
C HIS A 36 -12.86 24.55 3.67
N THR A 37 -11.58 24.88 3.66
CA THR A 37 -11.13 26.27 3.52
C THR A 37 -10.76 26.51 2.06
N GLY A 38 -11.64 27.21 1.33
CA GLY A 38 -11.29 28.00 0.13
C GLY A 38 -11.29 27.29 -1.24
N SER A 39 -12.40 27.36 -1.95
CA SER A 39 -12.62 27.97 -3.28
C SER A 39 -13.84 27.32 -3.95
N ASN A 40 -14.65 28.09 -4.67
CA ASN A 40 -15.88 27.65 -5.34
C ASN A 40 -15.64 26.74 -6.56
N SER A 41 -14.66 25.82 -6.52
CA SER A 41 -14.53 24.78 -7.54
C SER A 41 -15.49 23.65 -7.25
N SER A 42 -16.37 23.35 -8.21
CA SER A 42 -17.17 22.12 -8.19
C SER A 42 -16.23 20.92 -8.05
N LYS A 43 -16.53 19.98 -7.14
CA LYS A 43 -15.75 18.75 -6.99
C LYS A 43 -15.53 18.08 -8.36
N PRO A 44 -14.32 17.54 -8.64
CA PRO A 44 -14.05 16.90 -9.91
C PRO A 44 -15.02 15.73 -10.12
N GLU A 45 -15.60 15.65 -11.32
CA GLU A 45 -16.42 14.51 -11.73
C GLU A 45 -15.47 13.34 -12.03
N VAL A 46 -15.76 12.16 -11.45
CA VAL A 46 -14.89 10.97 -11.52
C VAL A 46 -15.69 9.77 -12.01
N HIS A 47 -15.25 9.20 -13.13
CA HIS A 47 -15.77 7.95 -13.67
C HIS A 47 -15.00 6.74 -13.10
N LYS A 48 -15.72 5.76 -12.54
CA LYS A 48 -15.13 4.54 -11.97
C LYS A 48 -15.35 3.36 -12.93
N SER A 49 -14.26 2.87 -13.52
CA SER A 49 -14.25 1.68 -14.37
C SER A 49 -13.65 0.50 -13.62
N ARG A 50 -14.44 -0.52 -13.34
CA ARG A 50 -13.93 -1.78 -12.76
C ARG A 50 -13.24 -2.58 -13.86
N ILE A 51 -11.91 -2.67 -13.77
CA ILE A 51 -11.09 -3.43 -14.73
C ILE A 51 -11.11 -4.92 -14.38
N SER A 52 -11.07 -5.23 -13.08
CA SER A 52 -11.11 -6.60 -12.57
C SER A 52 -11.65 -6.65 -11.15
N GLN A 53 -11.54 -7.81 -10.50
CA GLN A 53 -11.83 -7.93 -9.07
C GLN A 53 -10.83 -7.18 -8.17
N HIS A 54 -9.62 -6.89 -8.66
CA HIS A 54 -8.56 -6.22 -7.90
C HIS A 54 -8.26 -4.81 -8.39
N LEU A 55 -8.65 -4.46 -9.62
CA LEU A 55 -8.27 -3.20 -10.26
C LEU A 55 -9.50 -2.35 -10.57
N THR A 56 -9.49 -1.10 -10.11
CA THR A 56 -10.50 -0.10 -10.47
C THR A 56 -9.80 1.18 -10.94
N LEU A 57 -10.05 1.57 -12.19
CA LEU A 57 -9.61 2.84 -12.72
C LEU A 57 -10.62 3.93 -12.34
N ARG A 58 -10.12 5.04 -11.78
CA ARG A 58 -10.88 6.23 -11.43
C ARG A 58 -10.36 7.38 -12.29
N SER A 59 -11.11 7.72 -13.33
CA SER A 59 -10.71 8.76 -14.28
C SER A 59 -11.46 10.06 -14.05
N VAL A 60 -10.74 11.17 -14.07
CA VAL A 60 -11.36 12.51 -13.94
C VAL A 60 -11.92 12.93 -15.31
N SER A 61 -13.15 13.44 -15.34
CA SER A 61 -13.73 14.02 -16.57
C SER A 61 -12.81 15.13 -17.08
N LYS A 62 -12.56 15.16 -18.40
CA LYS A 62 -11.53 15.99 -19.07
C LYS A 62 -11.41 17.39 -18.44
N SER A 63 -10.28 17.66 -17.76
CA SER A 63 -9.81 19.03 -17.57
C SER A 63 -9.37 19.59 -18.93
N PRO A 64 -9.68 20.86 -19.27
CA PRO A 64 -9.32 21.49 -20.56
C PRO A 64 -7.82 21.48 -20.89
N SER A 65 -6.94 21.17 -19.93
CA SER A 65 -5.49 21.10 -20.12
C SER A 65 -4.93 19.75 -19.67
N LYS A 66 -4.95 18.73 -20.54
CA LYS A 66 -4.14 17.51 -20.30
C LYS A 66 -2.66 17.86 -20.42
N LYS A 67 -2.02 18.23 -19.30
CA LYS A 67 -0.57 18.48 -19.24
C LYS A 67 0.26 17.36 -18.62
N SER A 68 -0.36 16.38 -17.94
CA SER A 68 0.38 15.23 -17.39
C SER A 68 -0.34 13.91 -17.69
N ARG A 69 0.42 12.92 -18.15
CA ARG A 69 -0.01 11.52 -18.34
C ARG A 69 0.22 10.66 -17.10
N ASP A 70 0.44 11.29 -15.96
CA ASP A 70 0.64 10.60 -14.71
C ASP A 70 -0.60 9.79 -14.32
N LEU A 71 -0.36 8.53 -13.99
CA LEU A 71 -1.32 7.66 -13.34
C LEU A 71 -0.86 7.42 -11.91
N VAL A 72 -1.76 7.63 -10.95
CA VAL A 72 -1.50 7.24 -9.56
C VAL A 72 -1.84 5.77 -9.42
N LEU A 73 -0.87 4.97 -9.00
CA LEU A 73 -1.04 3.57 -8.61
C LEU A 73 -1.28 3.55 -7.10
N PHE A 74 -2.55 3.46 -6.69
CA PHE A 74 -2.92 3.47 -5.29
C PHE A 74 -3.07 2.04 -4.77
N TYR A 75 -2.02 1.52 -4.14
CA TYR A 75 -2.02 0.20 -3.51
C TYR A 75 -2.69 0.32 -2.15
N GLU A 76 -3.90 -0.23 -2.06
CA GLU A 76 -4.76 -0.12 -0.88
C GLU A 76 -4.17 -0.84 0.34
N TRP A 77 -4.52 -0.34 1.52
CA TRP A 77 -4.37 -1.09 2.76
C TRP A 77 -5.42 -2.21 2.82
N LEU A 78 -5.36 -3.06 3.85
CA LEU A 78 -6.28 -4.19 3.98
C LEU A 78 -7.69 -3.71 4.37
N TYR A 79 -8.69 -4.05 3.55
CA TYR A 79 -10.11 -3.74 3.75
C TYR A 79 -10.43 -2.25 4.01
N PRO A 80 -10.07 -1.35 3.07
CA PRO A 80 -10.41 0.06 3.22
C PRO A 80 -11.92 0.25 3.20
N ASN A 81 -12.43 1.09 4.08
CA ASN A 81 -13.80 1.60 3.91
C ASN A 81 -13.83 2.54 2.68
N ALA A 82 -14.86 2.41 1.84
CA ALA A 82 -14.98 3.16 0.59
C ALA A 82 -14.87 4.68 0.76
N LYS A 83 -15.45 5.26 1.82
CA LYS A 83 -15.37 6.70 2.12
C LYS A 83 -13.97 7.15 2.49
N ALA A 84 -13.18 6.29 3.15
CA ALA A 84 -11.79 6.60 3.46
C ALA A 84 -10.97 6.59 2.17
N LEU A 85 -11.07 5.52 1.37
CA LEU A 85 -10.39 5.42 0.08
C LEU A 85 -10.74 6.60 -0.83
N ASP A 86 -12.02 6.98 -0.91
CA ASP A 86 -12.46 8.13 -1.71
C ASP A 86 -11.75 9.43 -1.31
N LYS A 87 -11.45 9.66 -0.02
CA LYS A 87 -10.70 10.85 0.43
C LYS A 87 -9.26 10.84 -0.05
N TYR A 88 -8.60 9.68 0.00
CA TYR A 88 -7.24 9.54 -0.52
C TYR A 88 -7.19 9.76 -2.03
N CYS A 89 -8.10 9.14 -2.80
CA CYS A 89 -8.18 9.36 -4.24
C CYS A 89 -8.52 10.81 -4.60
N MET A 90 -9.37 11.48 -3.79
CA MET A 90 -9.76 12.88 -4.04
C MET A 90 -8.56 13.84 -4.05
N LEU A 91 -7.54 13.59 -3.22
CA LEU A 91 -6.31 14.40 -3.25
C LEU A 91 -5.72 14.47 -4.67
N TYR A 92 -5.70 13.34 -5.36
CA TYR A 92 -5.18 13.24 -6.73
C TYR A 92 -6.16 13.76 -7.77
N HIS A 93 -7.44 13.49 -7.61
CA HIS A 93 -8.48 13.97 -8.53
C HIS A 93 -8.58 15.50 -8.54
N GLU A 94 -8.34 16.16 -7.40
CA GLU A 94 -8.24 17.63 -7.31
C GLU A 94 -7.05 18.20 -8.10
N LEU A 95 -6.03 17.37 -8.39
CA LEU A 95 -4.92 17.70 -9.29
C LEU A 95 -5.18 17.29 -10.75
N GLY A 96 -6.38 16.79 -11.07
CA GLY A 96 -6.73 16.30 -12.39
C GLY A 96 -6.08 14.95 -12.75
N LEU A 97 -5.64 14.18 -11.75
CA LEU A 97 -4.98 12.89 -11.96
C LEU A 97 -5.95 11.72 -11.89
N ASP A 98 -5.75 10.79 -12.82
CA ASP A 98 -6.38 9.47 -12.79
C ASP A 98 -5.72 8.60 -11.70
N VAL A 99 -6.52 7.74 -11.07
CA VAL A 99 -6.07 6.82 -10.03
C VAL A 99 -6.48 5.40 -10.38
N LEU A 100 -5.51 4.49 -10.49
CA LEU A 100 -5.75 3.05 -10.49
C LEU A 100 -5.68 2.56 -9.06
N THR A 101 -6.83 2.21 -8.46
CA THR A 101 -6.82 1.58 -7.14
C THR A 101 -6.59 0.08 -7.28
N ILE A 102 -5.68 -0.43 -6.46
CA ILE A 102 -5.20 -1.81 -6.46
C ILE A 102 -5.61 -2.44 -5.14
N HIS A 103 -6.66 -3.25 -5.20
CA HIS A 103 -7.27 -3.91 -4.07
C HIS A 103 -6.52 -5.19 -3.69
N GLY A 104 -5.59 -5.03 -2.74
CA GLY A 104 -4.91 -6.15 -2.08
C GLY A 104 -5.85 -6.91 -1.13
N GLN A 105 -5.69 -8.23 -1.09
CA GLN A 105 -6.38 -9.11 -0.15
C GLN A 105 -5.33 -9.80 0.72
N LEU A 106 -5.72 -10.25 1.91
CA LEU A 106 -4.80 -10.93 2.82
C LEU A 106 -4.07 -12.11 2.17
N LYS A 107 -4.74 -12.87 1.29
CA LYS A 107 -4.13 -13.99 0.53
C LYS A 107 -2.91 -13.55 -0.31
N HIS A 108 -2.92 -12.33 -0.84
CA HIS A 108 -1.80 -11.77 -1.62
C HIS A 108 -0.60 -11.45 -0.73
N PHE A 109 -0.82 -11.16 0.55
CA PHE A 109 0.23 -10.90 1.53
C PHE A 109 0.82 -12.19 2.11
N ILE A 110 -0.02 -13.17 2.44
CA ILE A 110 0.43 -14.41 3.08
C ILE A 110 0.91 -15.48 2.10
N SER A 111 0.51 -15.43 0.82
CA SER A 111 0.88 -16.44 -0.18
C SER A 111 1.67 -15.85 -1.36
N PRO A 112 2.94 -16.26 -1.54
CA PRO A 112 3.78 -15.80 -2.64
C PRO A 112 3.16 -15.98 -4.02
N SER A 113 2.56 -17.15 -4.28
CA SER A 113 1.94 -17.43 -5.59
C SER A 113 0.74 -16.53 -5.87
N GLN A 114 -0.02 -16.14 -4.83
CA GLN A 114 -1.14 -15.21 -4.98
C GLN A 114 -0.63 -13.77 -5.17
N SER A 115 0.43 -13.37 -4.47
CA SER A 115 1.11 -12.08 -4.71
C SER A 115 1.60 -11.97 -6.16
N VAL A 116 2.23 -13.04 -6.65
CA VAL A 116 2.72 -13.17 -8.02
C VAL A 116 1.59 -13.05 -9.04
N LYS A 117 0.43 -13.68 -8.80
CA LYS A 117 -0.76 -13.52 -9.65
C LYS A 117 -1.29 -12.09 -9.68
N LEU A 118 -1.42 -11.43 -8.52
CA LEU A 118 -1.85 -10.03 -8.47
C LEU A 118 -0.86 -9.11 -9.20
N SER A 119 0.45 -9.29 -8.98
CA SER A 119 1.46 -8.49 -9.67
C SER A 119 1.43 -8.68 -11.20
N GLN A 120 1.19 -9.90 -11.67
CA GLN A 120 1.00 -10.18 -13.10
C GLN A 120 -0.18 -9.38 -13.65
N GLU A 121 -1.32 -9.44 -12.98
CA GLU A 121 -2.55 -8.74 -13.38
C GLU A 121 -2.34 -7.21 -13.47
N ILE A 122 -1.66 -6.62 -12.48
CA ILE A 122 -1.32 -5.20 -12.48
C ILE A 122 -0.40 -4.86 -13.66
N LEU A 123 0.69 -5.62 -13.82
CA LEU A 123 1.71 -5.34 -14.83
C LEU A 123 1.17 -5.56 -16.26
N ASP A 124 0.34 -6.58 -16.49
CA ASP A 124 -0.32 -6.83 -17.77
C ASP A 124 -1.29 -5.70 -18.11
N TYR A 125 -2.10 -5.22 -17.15
CA TYR A 125 -2.97 -4.06 -17.37
C TYR A 125 -2.15 -2.83 -17.77
N LEU A 126 -1.08 -2.52 -17.04
CA LEU A 126 -0.21 -1.38 -17.36
C LEU A 126 0.52 -1.54 -18.70
N ARG A 127 0.78 -2.78 -19.15
CA ARG A 127 1.42 -3.02 -20.44
C ARG A 127 0.44 -2.93 -21.61
N ASN A 128 -0.73 -3.54 -21.45
CA ASN A 128 -1.64 -3.81 -22.56
C ASN A 128 -2.70 -2.71 -22.73
N GLU A 129 -3.18 -2.12 -21.63
CA GLU A 129 -4.29 -1.16 -21.63
C GLU A 129 -3.83 0.30 -21.45
N ARG A 130 -2.54 0.50 -21.16
CA ARG A 130 -1.90 1.80 -20.97
C ARG A 130 -0.79 2.00 -22.00
N ASN A 131 -0.16 3.17 -22.02
CA ASN A 131 0.97 3.43 -22.92
C ASN A 131 2.27 3.56 -22.11
N PRO A 132 2.99 2.45 -21.82
CA PRO A 132 4.26 2.48 -21.08
C PRO A 132 5.34 3.41 -21.66
N LYS A 133 5.27 3.80 -22.94
CA LYS A 133 6.27 4.73 -23.50
C LYS A 133 6.07 6.15 -22.99
N GLU A 134 4.81 6.56 -22.82
CA GLU A 134 4.45 7.93 -22.47
C GLU A 134 3.98 8.09 -21.03
N ASP A 135 3.33 7.08 -20.48
CA ASP A 135 2.75 7.13 -19.14
C ASP A 135 3.87 7.14 -18.09
N ARG A 136 3.61 7.87 -17.01
CA ARG A 136 4.45 7.90 -15.81
C ARG A 136 3.59 7.58 -14.60
N TYR A 137 4.21 7.04 -13.57
CA TYR A 137 3.50 6.48 -12.44
C TYR A 137 3.93 7.16 -11.14
N ILE A 138 2.94 7.42 -10.28
CA ILE A 138 3.15 7.79 -8.89
C ILE A 138 2.61 6.64 -8.05
N ALA A 139 3.47 5.94 -7.32
CA ALA A 139 3.03 4.90 -6.41
C ALA A 139 2.60 5.51 -5.08
N HIS A 140 1.37 5.27 -4.65
CA HIS A 140 0.97 5.49 -3.26
C HIS A 140 0.62 4.14 -2.68
N THR A 141 1.43 3.67 -1.73
CA THR A 141 1.25 2.38 -1.12
C THR A 141 0.91 2.52 0.36
N ALA A 142 -0.22 1.96 0.76
CA ALA A 142 -0.68 2.00 2.14
C ALA A 142 -0.58 0.61 2.78
N SER A 143 0.05 0.48 3.95
CA SER A 143 0.12 -0.79 4.70
C SER A 143 0.65 -1.95 3.84
N ILE A 144 -0.07 -3.08 3.79
CA ILE A 144 0.25 -4.25 2.95
C ILE A 144 0.31 -3.93 1.45
N GLY A 145 -0.20 -2.78 1.02
CA GLY A 145 -0.07 -2.28 -0.35
C GLY A 145 1.40 -2.13 -0.76
N ALA A 146 2.30 -1.79 0.19
CA ALA A 146 3.74 -1.72 -0.08
C ALA A 146 4.32 -3.09 -0.47
N TYR A 147 3.82 -4.18 0.12
CA TYR A 147 4.20 -5.53 -0.26
C TYR A 147 3.80 -5.85 -1.71
N ASN A 148 2.57 -5.52 -2.10
CA ASN A 148 2.10 -5.75 -3.47
C ASN A 148 2.87 -4.92 -4.51
N PHE A 149 3.23 -3.69 -4.16
CA PHE A 149 4.12 -2.85 -4.97
C PHE A 149 5.51 -3.47 -5.11
N THR A 150 6.10 -3.95 -4.01
CA THR A 150 7.39 -4.64 -4.00
C THR A 150 7.40 -5.86 -4.90
N THR A 151 6.32 -6.66 -4.92
CA THR A 151 6.21 -7.78 -5.85
C THR A 151 6.25 -7.33 -7.31
N CYS A 152 5.53 -6.26 -7.68
CA CYS A 152 5.59 -5.69 -9.03
C CYS A 152 7.01 -5.22 -9.37
N SER A 153 7.65 -4.55 -8.42
CA SER A 153 9.04 -4.07 -8.51
C SER A 153 10.03 -5.21 -8.73
N MET A 154 9.99 -6.28 -7.93
CA MET A 154 10.84 -7.47 -8.11
C MET A 154 10.67 -8.12 -9.47
N ARG A 155 9.41 -8.26 -9.93
CA ARG A 155 9.14 -8.84 -11.23
C ARG A 155 9.69 -8.01 -12.37
N SER A 156 9.54 -6.69 -12.31
CA SER A 156 10.13 -5.80 -13.33
C SER A 156 11.66 -5.83 -13.38
N THR A 157 12.34 -6.32 -12.34
CA THR A 157 13.80 -6.54 -12.38
C THR A 157 14.20 -7.90 -12.94
N THR A 158 13.33 -8.89 -12.85
CA THR A 158 13.62 -10.29 -13.26
C THR A 158 13.01 -10.66 -14.60
N GLN A 159 12.01 -9.90 -15.07
CA GLN A 159 11.25 -10.13 -16.30
C GLN A 159 11.31 -8.86 -17.16
N SER A 160 12.06 -8.93 -18.26
CA SER A 160 12.39 -7.77 -19.09
C SER A 160 11.15 -7.14 -19.74
N GLU A 161 10.12 -7.92 -20.02
CA GLU A 161 8.84 -7.46 -20.55
C GLU A 161 8.10 -6.49 -19.59
N PHE A 162 8.45 -6.51 -18.31
CA PHE A 162 7.91 -5.61 -17.28
C PHE A 162 8.90 -4.53 -16.83
N GLY A 163 10.08 -4.42 -17.46
CA GLY A 163 11.11 -3.45 -17.08
C GLY A 163 10.63 -1.99 -17.12
N PHE A 164 9.61 -1.69 -17.93
CA PHE A 164 8.97 -0.37 -17.98
C PHE A 164 8.41 0.07 -16.62
N PHE A 165 7.97 -0.87 -15.77
CA PHE A 165 7.24 -0.55 -14.54
C PHE A 165 8.09 0.33 -13.63
N ARG A 166 9.29 -0.13 -13.25
CA ARG A 166 10.23 0.63 -12.43
C ARG A 166 10.69 1.91 -13.12
N ASN A 167 10.97 1.85 -14.42
CA ASN A 167 11.45 3.00 -15.19
C ASN A 167 10.43 4.15 -15.27
N ASN A 168 9.14 3.83 -15.17
CA ASN A 168 8.08 4.81 -15.28
C ASN A 168 7.62 5.38 -13.94
N ILE A 169 8.00 4.76 -12.81
CA ILE A 169 7.74 5.32 -11.48
C ILE A 169 8.62 6.55 -11.31
N ARG A 170 7.99 7.72 -11.11
CA ARG A 170 8.69 8.99 -10.91
C ARG A 170 8.52 9.59 -9.52
N GLY A 171 7.70 8.96 -8.68
CA GLY A 171 7.53 9.32 -7.28
C GLY A 171 6.85 8.19 -6.51
N GLN A 172 7.15 8.08 -5.21
CA GLN A 172 6.57 7.05 -4.35
C GLN A 172 6.19 7.58 -2.96
N ILE A 173 5.06 7.12 -2.44
CA ILE A 173 4.56 7.39 -1.10
C ILE A 173 4.38 6.06 -0.37
N PHE A 174 5.05 5.94 0.77
CA PHE A 174 4.98 4.81 1.68
C PHE A 174 4.19 5.25 2.93
N ASP A 175 2.91 4.88 3.01
CA ASP A 175 1.98 5.30 4.05
C ASP A 175 1.66 4.12 5.00
N SER A 176 2.04 4.24 6.27
CA SER A 176 1.90 3.19 7.29
C SER A 176 2.40 1.81 6.83
N ILE A 177 3.59 1.72 6.23
CA ILE A 177 4.08 0.43 5.72
C ILE A 177 4.25 -0.59 6.84
N VAL A 178 4.04 -1.85 6.52
CA VAL A 178 4.31 -2.95 7.44
C VAL A 178 5.82 -3.19 7.47
N ALA A 179 6.46 -2.94 8.61
CA ALA A 179 7.90 -3.01 8.76
C ALA A 179 8.29 -3.71 10.07
N GLY A 180 9.36 -4.51 10.02
CA GLY A 180 9.86 -5.27 11.16
C GLY A 180 9.83 -6.78 10.93
N SER A 181 10.09 -7.53 12.01
CA SER A 181 10.14 -8.98 11.95
C SER A 181 8.76 -9.59 11.67
N HIS A 182 8.75 -10.85 11.21
CA HIS A 182 7.52 -11.61 11.03
C HIS A 182 6.64 -11.65 12.30
N SER A 183 7.26 -11.73 13.48
CA SER A 183 6.54 -11.73 14.76
C SER A 183 5.86 -10.38 15.03
N HIS A 184 6.51 -9.26 14.69
CA HIS A 184 5.91 -7.92 14.76
C HIS A 184 4.70 -7.82 13.83
N MET A 185 4.86 -8.21 12.57
CA MET A 185 3.78 -8.23 11.59
C MET A 185 2.57 -9.04 12.06
N SER A 186 2.78 -10.29 12.52
CA SER A 186 1.70 -11.14 13.01
C SER A 186 0.99 -10.54 14.23
N THR A 187 1.75 -9.95 15.15
CA THR A 187 1.20 -9.27 16.33
C THR A 187 0.34 -8.09 15.91
N GLY A 188 0.89 -7.22 15.04
CA GLY A 188 0.19 -6.05 14.56
C GLY A 188 -1.10 -6.38 13.81
N ILE A 189 -1.15 -7.48 13.05
CA ILE A 189 -2.39 -7.91 12.37
C ILE A 189 -3.46 -8.20 13.42
N PHE A 190 -3.13 -8.95 14.47
CA PHE A 190 -4.11 -9.25 15.52
C PHE A 190 -4.57 -8.01 16.28
N GLU A 191 -3.69 -7.02 16.47
CA GLU A 191 -4.06 -5.76 17.12
C GLU A 191 -4.90 -4.86 16.22
N ALA A 192 -4.54 -4.73 14.93
CA ALA A 192 -5.27 -3.92 13.96
C ALA A 192 -6.69 -4.44 13.68
N PHE A 193 -6.93 -5.74 13.88
CA PHE A 193 -8.24 -6.37 13.71
C PHE A 193 -9.00 -6.62 15.01
N ASP A 194 -8.61 -5.96 16.11
CA ASP A 194 -9.26 -6.05 17.42
C ASP A 194 -9.47 -7.50 17.91
N VAL A 195 -8.51 -8.39 17.58
CA VAL A 195 -8.61 -9.80 17.96
C VAL A 195 -8.53 -9.91 19.50
N PRO A 196 -9.49 -10.59 20.16
CA PRO A 196 -9.51 -10.73 21.62
C PRO A 196 -8.19 -11.28 22.16
N ARG A 197 -7.66 -10.70 23.25
CA ARG A 197 -6.34 -11.06 23.82
C ARG A 197 -6.18 -12.57 24.08
N LEU A 198 -7.25 -13.26 24.48
CA LEU A 198 -7.25 -14.71 24.74
C LEU A 198 -7.02 -15.54 23.46
N LEU A 199 -7.42 -15.02 22.29
CA LEU A 199 -7.26 -15.70 21.00
C LEU A 199 -5.94 -15.37 20.32
N ARG A 200 -5.22 -14.33 20.74
CA ARG A 200 -3.96 -13.91 20.12
C ARG A 200 -2.88 -14.98 20.21
N LYS A 201 -2.64 -15.58 21.39
CA LYS A 201 -1.63 -16.63 21.58
C LYS A 201 -1.88 -17.89 20.73
N PRO A 202 -3.08 -18.51 20.71
CA PRO A 202 -3.34 -19.65 19.84
C PRO A 202 -3.28 -19.27 18.36
N LEU A 203 -3.70 -18.06 17.97
CA LEU A 203 -3.58 -17.60 16.58
C LEU A 203 -2.15 -17.32 16.15
N HIS A 204 -1.31 -16.77 17.03
CA HIS A 204 0.13 -16.72 16.84
C HIS A 204 0.70 -18.11 16.65
N GLY A 205 0.31 -19.08 17.48
CA GLY A 205 0.72 -20.48 17.32
C GLY A 205 0.31 -21.09 15.99
N ILE A 206 -0.89 -20.78 15.49
CA ILE A 206 -1.40 -21.24 14.19
C ILE A 206 -0.64 -20.56 13.04
N MET A 207 -0.44 -19.24 13.10
CA MET A 207 0.35 -18.51 12.11
C MET A 207 1.79 -19.03 12.11
N ASP A 208 2.48 -19.08 13.25
CA ASP A 208 3.84 -19.61 13.36
C ASP A 208 3.92 -21.05 12.86
N SER A 209 2.91 -21.89 13.13
CA SER A 209 2.87 -23.27 12.63
C SER A 209 2.65 -23.33 11.11
N PHE A 210 1.73 -22.53 10.58
CA PHE A 210 1.53 -22.36 9.14
C PHE A 210 2.82 -21.90 8.45
N TYR A 211 3.51 -20.92 9.03
CA TYR A 211 4.78 -20.40 8.52
C TYR A 211 5.93 -21.39 8.69
N LYS A 212 5.97 -22.19 9.77
CA LYS A 212 6.95 -23.28 9.96
C LYS A 212 6.75 -24.42 8.95
N VAL A 213 5.50 -24.76 8.63
CA VAL A 213 5.16 -25.80 7.64
C VAL A 213 5.41 -25.29 6.22
N THR A 214 5.19 -24.01 5.96
CA THR A 214 5.43 -23.37 4.65
C THR A 214 6.81 -22.69 4.55
N LYS A 215 7.70 -22.91 5.52
CA LYS A 215 8.95 -22.16 5.78
C LYS A 215 9.89 -22.09 4.58
N LYS A 216 10.08 -23.20 3.87
CA LYS A 216 10.95 -23.27 2.68
C LYS A 216 10.39 -22.52 1.45
N GLN A 217 9.11 -22.15 1.44
CA GLN A 217 8.47 -21.52 0.28
C GLN A 217 7.96 -20.10 0.55
N THR A 218 7.63 -19.77 1.81
CA THR A 218 6.96 -18.51 2.17
C THR A 218 7.87 -17.57 2.94
N LYS A 219 8.69 -18.07 3.88
CA LYS A 219 9.61 -17.22 4.64
C LYS A 219 10.72 -16.67 3.75
N ASP A 220 11.38 -17.53 2.97
CA ASP A 220 12.46 -17.11 2.07
C ASP A 220 11.98 -16.09 1.03
N VAL A 221 10.72 -16.17 0.61
CA VAL A 221 10.14 -15.19 -0.33
C VAL A 221 9.82 -13.87 0.36
N TYR A 222 9.26 -13.91 1.58
CA TYR A 222 9.01 -12.70 2.37
C TYR A 222 10.31 -11.98 2.70
N ASP A 223 11.33 -12.70 3.17
CA ASP A 223 12.64 -12.13 3.49
C ASP A 223 13.29 -11.53 2.23
N LYS A 224 13.24 -12.21 1.08
CA LYS A 224 13.68 -11.65 -0.22
C LYS A 224 12.90 -10.41 -0.64
N MET A 225 11.60 -10.35 -0.36
CA MET A 225 10.78 -9.16 -0.66
C MET A 225 11.16 -7.99 0.24
N VAL A 226 11.36 -8.22 1.53
CA VAL A 226 11.83 -7.20 2.47
C VAL A 226 13.23 -6.71 2.07
N GLU A 227 14.14 -7.63 1.76
CA GLU A 227 15.47 -7.29 1.23
C GLU A 227 15.38 -6.47 -0.06
N HIS A 228 14.54 -6.87 -1.01
CA HIS A 228 14.35 -6.13 -2.26
C HIS A 228 13.80 -4.73 -2.02
N PHE A 229 12.81 -4.60 -1.13
CA PHE A 229 12.24 -3.30 -0.79
C PHE A 229 13.30 -2.33 -0.27
N TRP A 230 14.12 -2.78 0.70
CA TRP A 230 15.12 -1.93 1.33
C TRP A 230 16.40 -1.74 0.51
N ASN A 231 16.79 -2.71 -0.32
CA ASN A 231 18.06 -2.68 -1.06
C ASN A 231 17.90 -2.24 -2.52
N SER A 232 16.70 -2.34 -3.08
CA SER A 232 16.40 -1.99 -4.48
C SER A 232 15.33 -0.90 -4.61
N VAL A 233 15.25 -0.02 -3.60
CA VAL A 233 14.36 1.15 -3.61
C VAL A 233 14.63 2.02 -4.85
N LEU A 234 13.56 2.57 -5.42
CA LEU A 234 13.67 3.51 -6.53
C LEU A 234 14.15 4.86 -5.99
N LYS A 235 15.23 5.39 -6.58
CA LYS A 235 15.84 6.68 -6.20
C LYS A 235 15.11 7.85 -6.85
N VAL A 236 13.81 7.92 -6.59
CA VAL A 236 12.89 8.98 -7.05
C VAL A 236 12.36 9.73 -5.83
N PRO A 237 11.78 10.94 -5.95
CA PRO A 237 11.16 11.62 -4.83
C PRO A 237 10.27 10.66 -4.02
N THR A 238 10.53 10.57 -2.72
CA THR A 238 9.94 9.58 -1.81
C THR A 238 9.40 10.26 -0.56
N LEU A 239 8.12 10.00 -0.24
CA LEU A 239 7.50 10.43 1.00
C LEU A 239 7.15 9.21 1.86
N VAL A 240 7.64 9.18 3.10
CA VAL A 240 7.34 8.11 4.07
C VAL A 240 6.50 8.69 5.20
N ILE A 241 5.32 8.13 5.43
CA ILE A 241 4.34 8.59 6.42
C ILE A 241 4.09 7.43 7.38
N TYR A 242 4.29 7.65 8.68
CA TYR A 242 4.11 6.59 9.69
C TYR A 242 3.75 7.15 11.07
N SER A 243 3.53 6.28 12.06
CA SER A 243 3.38 6.68 13.46
C SER A 243 4.17 5.80 14.41
N GLU A 244 4.69 6.39 15.47
CA GLU A 244 5.59 5.73 16.43
C GLU A 244 4.90 4.63 17.26
N ASN A 245 3.58 4.71 17.38
CA ASN A 245 2.75 3.74 18.10
C ASN A 245 2.10 2.70 17.18
N ASP A 246 2.50 2.62 15.91
CA ASP A 246 1.89 1.71 14.94
C ASP A 246 2.32 0.26 15.24
N PRO A 247 1.40 -0.64 15.62
CA PRO A 247 1.75 -2.01 15.97
C PRO A 247 2.19 -2.84 14.74
N MET A 248 1.94 -2.36 13.52
CA MET A 248 2.36 -3.00 12.27
C MET A 248 3.71 -2.48 11.75
N CYS A 249 4.25 -1.43 12.36
CA CYS A 249 5.46 -0.76 11.90
C CYS A 249 6.44 -0.61 13.06
N ASP A 250 7.45 -1.49 13.10
CA ASP A 250 8.60 -1.28 13.97
C ASP A 250 9.31 0.02 13.56
N THR A 251 9.09 1.06 14.36
CA THR A 251 9.53 2.42 14.06
C THR A 251 11.05 2.53 14.10
N LEU A 252 11.72 1.81 15.00
CA LEU A 252 13.18 1.83 15.07
C LEU A 252 13.77 1.16 13.82
N TYR A 253 13.22 0.01 13.44
CA TYR A 253 13.61 -0.69 12.22
C TYR A 253 13.38 0.18 10.96
N LEU A 254 12.24 0.87 10.87
CA LEU A 254 11.96 1.82 9.78
C LEU A 254 12.99 2.96 9.77
N GLN A 255 13.21 3.62 10.90
CA GLN A 255 14.12 4.77 11.01
C GLN A 255 15.57 4.40 10.70
N GLU A 256 16.03 3.22 11.10
CA GLU A 256 17.36 2.70 10.76
C GLU A 256 17.52 2.55 9.24
N ASN A 257 16.54 1.94 8.57
CA ASN A 257 16.59 1.78 7.12
C ASN A 257 16.49 3.11 6.36
N LEU A 258 15.67 4.06 6.83
CA LEU A 258 15.62 5.41 6.25
C LEU A 258 16.95 6.16 6.43
N SER A 259 17.58 5.99 7.60
CA SER A 259 18.91 6.58 7.86
C SER A 259 19.97 5.96 6.96
N ARG A 260 19.90 4.65 6.72
CA ARG A 260 20.75 3.94 5.75
C ARG A 260 20.56 4.47 4.34
N TRP A 261 19.32 4.64 3.86
CA TRP A 261 19.06 5.24 2.55
C TRP A 261 19.66 6.64 2.40
N ARG A 262 19.50 7.51 3.41
CA ARG A 262 20.06 8.86 3.40
C ARG A 262 21.59 8.87 3.40
N LYS A 263 22.19 7.94 4.15
CA LYS A 263 23.65 7.79 4.25
C LYS A 263 24.25 7.25 2.95
N ASP A 264 23.68 6.19 2.40
CA ASP A 264 24.22 5.47 1.24
C ASP A 264 23.93 6.21 -0.07
N PHE A 265 22.88 7.04 -0.11
CA PHE A 265 22.46 7.80 -1.29
C PHE A 265 22.16 9.26 -0.92
N PRO A 266 23.18 10.13 -0.79
CA PRO A 266 22.98 11.53 -0.40
C PRO A 266 22.04 12.34 -1.32
N ASP A 267 22.00 12.00 -2.61
CA ASP A 267 21.13 12.66 -3.61
C ASP A 267 19.70 12.08 -3.66
N PHE A 268 19.40 11.06 -2.85
CA PHE A 268 18.08 10.46 -2.81
C PHE A 268 17.11 11.32 -2.00
N ASP A 269 16.16 11.96 -2.68
CA ASP A 269 15.13 12.78 -2.05
C ASP A 269 14.10 11.93 -1.28
N VAL A 270 14.42 11.64 -0.02
CA VAL A 270 13.55 10.90 0.92
C VAL A 270 13.13 11.77 2.09
N THR A 271 11.85 12.15 2.09
CA THR A 271 11.20 12.88 3.18
C THR A 271 10.42 11.90 4.05
N SER A 272 10.47 12.07 5.37
CA SER A 272 9.68 11.26 6.31
C SER A 272 8.91 12.14 7.29
N VAL A 273 7.66 11.80 7.56
CA VAL A 273 6.80 12.44 8.56
C VAL A 273 6.27 11.39 9.52
N SER A 274 6.28 11.71 10.81
CA SER A 274 5.77 10.82 11.85
C SER A 274 4.98 11.56 12.93
N TRP A 275 4.08 10.82 13.57
CA TRP A 275 3.39 11.27 14.78
C TRP A 275 3.64 10.28 15.92
N LYS A 276 3.71 10.80 17.15
CA LYS A 276 3.77 9.96 18.36
C LYS A 276 2.58 9.02 18.48
N LYS A 277 1.40 9.49 18.05
CA LYS A 277 0.14 8.74 18.08
C LYS A 277 -0.64 8.95 16.79
N SER A 278 -0.84 7.88 16.03
CA SER A 278 -1.86 7.81 15.01
C SER A 278 -2.34 6.37 14.81
N VAL A 279 -3.53 6.20 14.25
CA VAL A 279 -4.07 4.91 13.83
C VAL A 279 -3.46 4.51 12.48
N HIS A 280 -3.01 3.26 12.41
CA HIS A 280 -2.47 2.62 11.22
C HIS A 280 -3.37 2.83 10.00
N ALA A 281 -2.78 3.28 8.87
CA ALA A 281 -3.46 3.58 7.61
C ALA A 281 -4.60 4.61 7.70
N ALA A 282 -4.61 5.45 8.75
CA ALA A 282 -5.63 6.48 8.97
C ALA A 282 -5.04 7.88 9.18
N HIS A 283 -3.76 8.09 8.84
CA HIS A 283 -3.05 9.35 9.07
C HIS A 283 -3.72 10.56 8.42
N LEU A 284 -4.27 10.42 7.20
CA LEU A 284 -5.03 11.50 6.54
C LEU A 284 -6.27 11.92 7.34
N LYS A 285 -6.91 10.97 8.04
CA LYS A 285 -8.11 11.23 8.85
C LYS A 285 -7.72 11.93 10.16
N GLU A 286 -6.65 11.50 10.80
CA GLU A 286 -6.28 11.97 12.14
C GLU A 286 -5.46 13.26 12.12
N HIS A 287 -4.59 13.41 11.12
CA HIS A 287 -3.66 14.52 10.97
C HIS A 287 -3.79 15.21 9.61
N PRO A 288 -5.02 15.60 9.18
CA PRO A 288 -5.27 16.04 7.79
C PRO A 288 -4.41 17.24 7.38
N LYS A 289 -4.18 18.20 8.29
CA LYS A 289 -3.40 19.41 7.98
C LYS A 289 -1.95 19.08 7.65
N ASP A 290 -1.29 18.31 8.52
CA ASP A 290 0.10 17.91 8.34
C ASP A 290 0.27 16.96 7.16
N TYR A 291 -0.63 15.97 7.06
CA TYR A 291 -0.64 15.02 5.96
C TYR A 291 -0.74 15.73 4.61
N ILE A 292 -1.74 16.60 4.43
CA ILE A 292 -1.96 17.31 3.17
C ILE A 292 -0.79 18.27 2.88
N ARG A 293 -0.20 18.91 3.89
CA ARG A 293 0.96 19.78 3.71
C ARG A 293 2.15 19.00 3.12
N GLU A 294 2.54 17.89 3.74
CA GLU A 294 3.68 17.10 3.28
C GLU A 294 3.39 16.42 1.93
N TRP A 295 2.15 15.93 1.73
CA TRP A 295 1.70 15.42 0.44
C TRP A 295 1.76 16.49 -0.66
N ARG A 296 1.32 17.73 -0.41
CA ARG A 296 1.41 18.83 -1.39
C ARG A 296 2.85 19.19 -1.73
N LYS A 297 3.75 19.26 -0.75
CA LYS A 297 5.19 19.47 -0.99
C LYS A 297 5.76 18.38 -1.89
N PHE A 298 5.43 17.12 -1.60
CA PHE A 298 5.80 15.97 -2.43
C PHE A 298 5.26 16.09 -3.86
N MET A 299 3.97 16.37 -4.03
CA MET A 299 3.37 16.53 -5.36
C MET A 299 3.97 17.73 -6.13
N GLY A 300 4.34 18.80 -5.42
CA GLY A 300 5.06 19.95 -5.99
C GLY A 300 6.41 19.56 -6.61
N LYS A 301 7.18 18.67 -5.95
CA LYS A 301 8.43 18.11 -6.50
C LYS A 301 8.21 17.32 -7.79
N LEU A 302 7.01 16.77 -8.00
CA LEU A 302 6.62 16.03 -9.20
C LEU A 302 6.03 16.92 -10.30
N GLY A 303 6.01 18.25 -10.10
CA GLY A 303 5.42 19.20 -11.04
C GLY A 303 3.90 19.31 -10.96
N HIS A 304 3.28 18.83 -9.88
CA HIS A 304 1.83 18.90 -9.62
C HIS A 304 1.45 19.94 -8.56
N GLY A 305 2.24 21.01 -8.44
CA GLY A 305 1.89 22.15 -7.59
C GLY A 305 0.78 22.99 -8.24
N HIS A 306 -0.13 23.55 -7.45
CA HIS A 306 -0.99 24.61 -7.95
C HIS A 306 -0.11 25.77 -8.45
N MET A 307 -0.26 26.15 -9.71
CA MET A 307 -0.10 27.57 -10.05
C MET A 307 -1.25 28.28 -9.34
N ASN A 308 -0.89 29.31 -8.57
CA ASN A 308 -1.77 30.11 -7.71
C ASN A 308 -3.15 30.41 -8.32
#